data_AF-A0A346NHU7-F1
#
_entry.id   AF-A0A346NHU7-F1
#
_cell.length_a   1.000
_cell.length_b   1.000
_cell.length_c   1.000
_cell.angle_alpha   90.00
_cell.angle_beta   90.00
_cell.angle_gamma   90.00
#
_symmetry.space_group_name_H-M   'P 1'
#
loop_
_entity.id
_entity.type
_entity.pdbx_description
1 polymer ?
#
loop_
_entity_poly.entity_id
_entity_poly.type
_entity_poly.pdbx_seq_one_letter_code
_entity_poly.pdbx_strand_id
1 'polypeptide(L)'
;MTQSHNPPAVVMKAFTWAYEELGLTPQEAAQILGISEPALKETALVGFEADSPESEVQVAFIKMYHLLYAMSDGDTDLMLDWFAHHNPHLDVTPKNACNNLAGISYVSDYLQSTHGDKPLMELSFVMPRSTEQAEVEMVAR
;
A
#
# COMPACT_ATOMS: atom_id res chain seq x y z
N MET A 1 10.89 14.51 -19.95
CA MET A 1 9.95 13.52 -19.38
C MET A 1 8.65 14.26 -19.13
N THR A 2 7.58 13.97 -19.87
CA THR A 2 6.26 14.58 -19.64
C THR A 2 5.72 14.00 -18.34
N GLN A 3 5.82 14.74 -17.25
CA GLN A 3 5.18 14.36 -15.99
C GLN A 3 3.67 14.47 -16.22
N SER A 4 2.99 13.34 -16.33
CA SER A 4 1.53 13.31 -16.37
C SER A 4 1.02 13.72 -14.99
N HIS A 5 0.65 14.98 -14.82
CA HIS A 5 0.04 15.46 -13.58
C HIS A 5 -1.34 14.83 -13.43
N ASN A 6 -1.47 13.88 -12.51
CA ASN A 6 -2.78 13.36 -12.11
C ASN A 6 -3.57 14.50 -11.46
N PRO A 7 -4.89 14.60 -11.68
CA PRO A 7 -5.69 15.62 -11.02
C PRO A 7 -5.54 15.51 -9.49
N PRO A 8 -5.30 16.62 -8.76
CA PRO A 8 -5.16 16.65 -7.29
C PRO A 8 -6.22 15.85 -6.54
N ALA A 9 -7.50 16.01 -6.92
CA ALA A 9 -8.61 15.30 -6.29
C ALA A 9 -8.55 13.78 -6.48
N VAL A 10 -7.96 13.30 -7.59
CA VAL A 10 -7.79 11.86 -7.84
C VAL A 10 -6.68 11.30 -6.95
N VAL A 11 -5.57 12.02 -6.80
CA VAL A 11 -4.47 11.64 -5.90
C VAL A 11 -4.97 11.60 -4.45
N MET A 12 -5.69 12.64 -4.03
CA MET A 12 -6.29 12.70 -2.70
C MET A 12 -7.22 11.52 -2.44
N LYS A 13 -8.14 11.23 -3.36
CA LYS A 13 -9.05 10.09 -3.22
C LYS A 13 -8.32 8.75 -3.13
N ALA A 14 -7.30 8.54 -3.96
CA ALA A 14 -6.50 7.31 -3.94
C ALA A 14 -5.71 7.18 -2.63
N PHE A 15 -5.14 8.27 -2.13
CA PHE A 15 -4.46 8.32 -0.84
C PHE A 15 -5.43 7.99 0.30
N THR A 16 -6.63 8.58 0.29
CA THR A 16 -7.69 8.29 1.26
C THR A 16 -8.02 6.81 1.32
N TRP A 17 -8.28 6.20 0.18
CA TRP A 17 -8.59 4.77 0.12
C TRP A 17 -7.42 3.90 0.63
N ALA A 18 -6.19 4.21 0.20
CA ALA A 18 -5.02 3.43 0.58
C ALA A 18 -4.76 3.46 2.09
N TYR A 19 -4.86 4.62 2.74
CA TYR A 19 -4.62 4.69 4.19
C TYR A 19 -5.77 4.04 4.98
N GLU A 20 -7.02 4.19 4.55
CA GLU A 20 -8.19 3.61 5.22
C GLU A 20 -8.14 2.07 5.15
N GLU A 21 -7.78 1.52 3.99
CA GLU A 21 -7.65 0.09 3.80
C GLU A 21 -6.50 -0.53 4.58
N LEU A 22 -5.42 0.24 4.83
CA LEU A 22 -4.33 -0.14 5.74
C LEU A 22 -4.65 0.11 7.22
N GLY A 23 -5.89 0.50 7.55
CA GLY A 23 -6.35 0.68 8.93
C GLY A 23 -5.75 1.90 9.62
N LEU A 24 -5.29 2.91 8.86
CA LEU A 24 -4.84 4.18 9.40
C LEU A 24 -6.01 5.12 9.65
N THR A 25 -5.91 5.90 10.72
CA THR A 25 -6.87 6.96 11.05
C THR A 25 -6.59 8.23 10.23
N PRO A 26 -7.58 9.12 10.02
CA PRO A 26 -7.33 10.43 9.42
C PRO A 26 -6.29 11.27 10.15
N GLN A 27 -6.16 11.10 11.47
CA GLN A 27 -5.13 11.76 12.26
C GLN A 27 -3.72 11.25 11.90
N GLU A 28 -3.54 9.94 11.79
CA GLU A 28 -2.27 9.35 11.33
C GLU A 28 -1.98 9.78 9.89
N ALA A 29 -2.97 9.75 9.00
CA ALA A 29 -2.80 10.22 7.62
C ALA A 29 -2.35 11.69 7.53
N ALA A 30 -2.92 12.58 8.37
CA ALA A 30 -2.48 13.97 8.44
C ALA A 30 -1.04 14.09 8.94
N GLN A 31 -0.63 13.27 9.91
CA GLN A 31 0.76 13.23 10.40
C GLN A 31 1.74 12.79 9.31
N ILE A 32 1.38 11.79 8.50
CA ILE A 32 2.20 11.32 7.37
C ILE A 32 2.47 12.46 6.39
N LEU A 33 1.45 13.28 6.11
CA LEU A 33 1.54 14.45 5.23
C LEU A 33 2.22 15.66 5.90
N GLY A 34 2.49 15.63 7.20
CA GLY A 34 3.06 16.76 7.93
C GLY A 34 2.08 17.92 8.16
N ILE A 35 0.77 17.67 8.11
CA ILE A 35 -0.28 18.68 8.27
C ILE A 35 -1.19 18.38 9.47
N SER A 36 -2.13 19.28 9.74
CA SER A 36 -3.17 19.07 10.77
C SER A 36 -4.36 18.28 10.21
N GLU A 37 -5.07 17.54 11.06
CA GLU A 37 -6.30 16.83 10.66
C GLU A 37 -7.38 17.76 10.07
N PRO A 38 -7.59 19.00 10.57
CA PRO A 38 -8.48 19.96 9.90
C PRO A 38 -8.02 20.31 8.48
N ALA A 39 -6.73 20.54 8.26
CA ALA A 39 -6.20 20.85 6.93
C ALA A 39 -6.39 19.67 5.95
N LEU A 40 -6.26 18.43 6.42
CA LEU A 40 -6.59 17.24 5.64
C LEU A 40 -8.07 17.23 5.24
N LYS A 41 -8.98 17.56 6.16
CA LYS A 41 -10.43 17.61 5.88
C LYS A 41 -10.80 18.72 4.89
N GLU A 42 -10.21 19.90 5.03
CA GLU A 42 -10.43 21.02 4.13
C GLU A 42 -9.99 20.72 2.70
N THR A 43 -8.91 19.94 2.55
CA THR A 43 -8.32 19.58 1.24
C THR A 43 -8.91 18.29 0.65
N ALA A 44 -9.73 17.53 1.38
CA ALA A 44 -10.20 16.21 0.98
C ALA A 44 -10.95 16.17 -0.38
N LEU A 45 -11.65 17.25 -0.76
CA LEU A 45 -12.40 17.32 -2.02
C LEU A 45 -11.58 17.87 -3.21
N VAL A 46 -10.59 18.72 -2.93
CA VAL A 46 -9.81 19.43 -3.96
C VAL A 46 -8.46 18.78 -4.21
N GLY A 47 -7.84 18.21 -3.17
CA GLY A 47 -6.48 17.68 -3.17
C GLY A 47 -5.41 18.77 -3.02
N PHE A 48 -4.16 18.34 -3.13
CA PHE A 48 -2.98 19.22 -3.11
C PHE A 48 -2.47 19.48 -4.51
N GLU A 49 -1.84 20.64 -4.71
CA GLU A 49 -1.16 20.96 -5.97
C GLU A 49 -0.13 19.88 -6.33
N ALA A 50 -0.01 19.54 -7.61
CA ALA A 50 0.79 18.39 -8.05
C ALA A 50 2.26 18.46 -7.61
N ASP A 51 2.82 19.67 -7.58
CA ASP A 51 4.22 19.96 -7.20
C ASP A 51 4.40 20.25 -5.70
N SER A 52 3.37 20.05 -4.87
CA SER A 52 3.45 20.28 -3.44
C SER A 52 4.15 19.11 -2.71
N PRO A 53 4.79 19.37 -1.55
CA PRO A 53 5.35 18.32 -0.71
C PRO A 53 4.32 17.26 -0.28
N GLU A 54 3.08 17.68 0.00
CA GLU A 54 2.00 16.77 0.39
C GLU A 54 1.62 15.83 -0.76
N SER A 55 1.52 16.35 -1.99
CA SER A 55 1.28 15.54 -3.19
C SER A 55 2.40 14.51 -3.41
N GLU A 56 3.65 14.89 -3.19
CA GLU A 56 4.79 13.96 -3.27
C GLU A 56 4.65 12.80 -2.27
N VAL A 57 4.31 13.11 -1.01
CA VAL A 57 4.07 12.09 0.03
C VAL A 57 2.89 11.19 -0.34
N GLN A 58 1.78 11.76 -0.83
CA GLN A 58 0.61 10.99 -1.25
C GLN A 58 0.97 10.00 -2.35
N VAL A 59 1.66 10.46 -3.39
CA VAL A 59 2.06 9.61 -4.52
C VAL A 59 3.04 8.53 -4.07
N ALA A 60 3.99 8.85 -3.18
CA ALA A 60 4.90 7.85 -2.61
C ALA A 60 4.14 6.78 -1.81
N PHE A 61 3.19 7.20 -0.97
CA PHE A 61 2.36 6.27 -0.19
C PHE A 61 1.50 5.37 -1.06
N ILE A 62 0.84 5.91 -2.09
CA ILE A 62 0.03 5.15 -3.04
C ILE A 62 0.88 4.09 -3.76
N LYS A 63 2.12 4.44 -4.15
CA LYS A 63 3.06 3.48 -4.76
C LYS A 63 3.45 2.36 -3.79
N MET A 64 3.77 2.71 -2.54
CA MET A 64 4.07 1.74 -1.49
C MET A 64 2.91 0.76 -1.28
N TYR A 65 1.68 1.30 -1.15
CA TYR A 65 0.47 0.51 -1.05
C TYR A 65 0.31 -0.46 -2.23
N HIS A 66 0.56 -0.01 -3.47
CA HIS A 66 0.47 -0.88 -4.64
C HIS A 66 1.53 -2.00 -4.63
N LEU A 67 2.74 -1.73 -4.16
CA LEU A 67 3.78 -2.75 -4.01
C LEU A 67 3.39 -3.79 -2.95
N LEU A 68 2.80 -3.33 -1.84
CA LEU A 68 2.28 -4.19 -0.78
C LEU A 68 1.10 -5.04 -1.31
N TYR A 69 0.18 -4.43 -2.05
CA TYR A 69 -0.92 -5.14 -2.71
C TYR A 69 -0.42 -6.24 -3.64
N ALA A 70 0.59 -5.94 -4.47
CA ALA A 70 1.20 -6.91 -5.37
C ALA A 70 1.92 -8.04 -4.62
N MET A 71 2.65 -7.73 -3.54
CA MET A 71 3.30 -8.71 -2.68
C MET A 71 2.29 -9.66 -2.00
N SER A 72 1.12 -9.15 -1.64
CA SER A 72 0.05 -9.91 -0.99
C SER A 72 -0.90 -10.60 -1.97
N ASP A 73 -0.66 -10.53 -3.29
CA ASP A 73 -1.58 -11.03 -4.32
C ASP A 73 -3.03 -10.50 -4.17
N GLY A 74 -3.15 -9.27 -3.64
CA GLY A 74 -4.42 -8.61 -3.33
C GLY A 74 -5.12 -9.07 -2.06
N ASP A 75 -4.51 -9.93 -1.23
CA ASP A 75 -5.05 -10.32 0.08
C ASP A 75 -4.92 -9.17 1.10
N THR A 76 -6.05 -8.49 1.36
CA THR A 76 -6.11 -7.33 2.24
C THR A 76 -5.84 -7.65 3.71
N ASP A 77 -6.18 -8.86 4.17
CA ASP A 77 -5.91 -9.28 5.55
C ASP A 77 -4.41 -9.46 5.76
N LEU A 78 -3.73 -10.04 4.76
CA LEU A 78 -2.26 -10.15 4.76
C LEU A 78 -1.58 -8.77 4.67
N MET A 79 -2.12 -7.84 3.88
CA MET A 79 -1.60 -6.47 3.81
C MET A 79 -1.68 -5.78 5.18
N LEU A 80 -2.83 -5.87 5.85
CA LEU A 80 -3.06 -5.31 7.19
C LEU A 80 -2.11 -5.91 8.23
N ASP A 81 -2.02 -7.25 8.25
CA ASP A 81 -1.14 -7.98 9.17
C ASP A 81 0.32 -7.59 8.96
N TRP A 82 0.81 -7.63 7.72
CA TRP A 82 2.20 -7.29 7.40
C TRP A 82 2.54 -5.84 7.75
N PHE A 83 1.64 -4.90 7.48
CA PHE A 83 1.87 -3.48 7.73
C PHE A 83 1.91 -3.14 9.23
N ALA A 84 1.10 -3.85 10.04
CA ALA A 84 0.98 -3.62 11.47
C ALA A 84 2.03 -4.34 12.34
N HIS A 85 2.69 -5.38 11.80
CA HIS A 85 3.66 -6.17 12.56
C HIS A 85 5.12 -5.76 12.33
N HIS A 86 5.98 -6.03 13.31
CA HIS A 86 7.42 -5.81 13.18
C HIS A 86 7.98 -6.72 12.07
N ASN A 87 8.66 -6.10 11.10
CA ASN A 87 9.34 -6.83 10.04
C ASN A 87 10.84 -6.95 10.37
N PRO A 88 11.36 -8.17 10.62
CA PRO A 88 12.77 -8.38 10.98
C PRO A 88 13.78 -7.95 9.92
N HIS A 89 13.39 -7.92 8.64
CA HIS A 89 14.27 -7.47 7.56
C HIS A 89 14.38 -5.95 7.48
N LEU A 90 13.34 -5.24 7.93
CA LEU A 90 13.32 -3.78 8.05
C LEU A 90 13.78 -3.31 9.44
N ASP A 91 13.85 -4.21 10.41
CA ASP A 91 14.05 -3.93 11.85
C ASP A 91 13.07 -2.88 12.40
N VAL A 92 11.87 -2.80 11.82
CA VAL A 92 10.83 -1.85 12.22
C VAL A 92 9.45 -2.37 11.82
N THR A 93 8.41 -1.87 12.50
CA THR A 93 7.02 -2.03 12.05
C THR A 93 6.75 -1.07 10.89
N PRO A 94 6.33 -1.53 9.70
CA PRO A 94 6.11 -0.67 8.53
C PRO A 94 5.20 0.52 8.80
N LYS A 95 4.10 0.31 9.54
CA LYS A 95 3.21 1.39 10.00
C LYS A 95 3.95 2.53 10.72
N ASN A 96 4.91 2.21 11.57
CA ASN A 96 5.68 3.21 12.31
C ASN A 96 6.73 3.89 11.45
N ALA A 97 7.31 3.16 10.49
CA ALA A 97 8.27 3.70 9.54
C ALA A 97 7.61 4.71 8.59
N CYS A 98 6.41 4.43 8.10
CA CYS A 98 5.68 5.27 7.15
C CYS A 98 5.09 6.57 7.76
N ASN A 99 5.79 7.24 8.68
CA ASN A 99 5.36 8.51 9.28
C ASN A 99 5.83 9.76 8.51
N ASN A 100 6.65 9.58 7.48
CA ASN A 100 7.15 10.64 6.60
C ASN A 100 7.59 10.04 5.25
N LEU A 101 7.96 10.90 4.29
CA LEU A 101 8.42 10.50 2.96
C LEU A 101 9.59 9.51 2.99
N ALA A 102 10.61 9.75 3.82
CA ALA A 102 11.81 8.91 3.86
C ALA A 102 11.49 7.48 4.32
N GLY A 103 10.61 7.33 5.31
CA GLY A 103 10.19 6.03 5.78
C GLY A 103 9.28 5.29 4.79
N ILE A 104 8.41 6.02 4.07
CA ILE A 104 7.64 5.45 2.96
C ILE A 104 8.56 4.94 1.85
N SER A 105 9.56 5.72 1.45
CA SER A 105 10.55 5.32 0.44
C SER A 105 11.34 4.11 0.91
N TYR A 106 11.79 4.08 2.17
CA TYR A 106 12.51 2.94 2.74
C TYR A 106 11.71 1.63 2.67
N VAL A 107 10.43 1.67 3.04
CA VAL A 107 9.53 0.51 2.94
C VAL A 107 9.28 0.13 1.48
N SER A 108 9.10 1.11 0.60
CA SER A 108 8.88 0.89 -0.84
C SER A 108 10.08 0.20 -1.49
N ASP A 109 11.30 0.63 -1.18
CA ASP A 109 12.52 0.04 -1.70
C ASP A 109 12.67 -1.42 -1.25
N TYR A 110 12.34 -1.71 0.00
CA TYR A 110 12.32 -3.09 0.50
C TYR A 110 11.28 -3.95 -0.23
N LEU A 111 10.03 -3.48 -0.34
CA LEU A 111 8.97 -4.20 -1.06
C LEU A 111 9.37 -4.45 -2.51
N GLN A 112 9.98 -3.45 -3.16
CA GLN A 112 10.46 -3.57 -4.53
C GLN A 112 11.63 -4.54 -4.66
N SER A 113 12.55 -4.60 -3.69
CA SER A 113 13.64 -5.59 -3.70
C SER A 113 13.14 -7.02 -3.46
N THR A 114 12.11 -7.19 -2.63
CA THR A 114 11.51 -8.50 -2.31
C THR A 114 10.62 -9.00 -3.44
N HIS A 115 9.94 -8.08 -4.13
CA HIS A 115 9.10 -8.35 -5.30
C HIS A 115 9.92 -8.38 -6.61
N GLY A 116 11.17 -7.90 -6.59
CA GLY A 116 11.98 -7.55 -7.74
C GLY A 116 12.94 -8.63 -8.24
N ASP A 117 12.39 -9.69 -8.82
CA ASP A 117 12.90 -10.25 -10.09
C ASP A 117 11.76 -10.77 -10.98
N LYS A 118 10.60 -10.11 -10.98
CA LYS A 118 9.53 -10.37 -11.95
C LYS A 118 9.06 -9.07 -12.61
N PRO A 119 9.26 -8.88 -13.93
CA PRO A 119 8.65 -7.77 -14.66
C PRO A 119 7.11 -7.90 -14.63
N LEU A 120 6.42 -6.75 -14.57
CA LEU A 120 4.96 -6.57 -14.45
C LEU A 120 4.11 -7.18 -15.59
N MET A 121 4.66 -8.07 -16.40
CA MET A 121 4.03 -8.69 -17.56
C MET A 121 3.91 -10.23 -17.45
N GLU A 122 4.51 -10.85 -16.42
CA GLU A 122 4.38 -12.28 -16.15
C GLU A 122 4.02 -12.55 -14.68
N LEU A 123 2.81 -12.17 -14.27
CA LEU A 123 2.19 -12.71 -13.05
C LEU A 123 1.61 -14.09 -13.35
N SER A 124 2.50 -15.08 -13.53
CA SER A 124 2.16 -16.48 -13.35
C SER A 124 2.57 -16.91 -11.94
N PHE A 125 1.55 -17.22 -11.15
CA PHE A 125 1.49 -18.35 -10.21
C PHE A 125 1.84 -18.12 -8.74
N VAL A 126 0.78 -18.07 -7.92
CA VAL A 126 0.62 -18.98 -6.78
C VAL A 126 -0.35 -20.08 -7.23
N MET A 127 0.04 -21.35 -7.06
CA MET A 127 -0.81 -22.52 -7.29
C MET A 127 -2.21 -22.33 -6.66
N PRO A 128 -3.28 -22.87 -7.26
CA PRO A 128 -4.55 -23.01 -6.54
C PRO A 128 -4.30 -23.82 -5.26
N ARG A 129 -4.85 -23.36 -4.13
CA ARG A 129 -4.97 -24.23 -2.95
C ARG A 129 -5.63 -25.52 -3.40
N SER A 130 -4.98 -26.66 -3.20
CA SER A 130 -5.62 -27.96 -3.33
C SER A 130 -6.66 -28.10 -2.22
N THR A 131 -7.85 -27.53 -2.40
CA THR A 131 -9.06 -27.95 -1.71
C THR A 131 -9.64 -29.14 -2.46
N GLU A 132 -9.04 -30.32 -2.31
CA GLU A 132 -9.76 -31.59 -2.56
C GLU A 132 -8.99 -32.79 -1.97
N GLN A 133 -9.13 -33.00 -0.66
CA GLN A 133 -9.01 -34.32 -0.04
C GLN A 133 -10.07 -34.45 1.06
N ALA A 134 -11.33 -34.32 0.67
CA ALA A 134 -12.46 -34.84 1.42
C ALA A 134 -13.45 -35.41 0.39
N GLU A 135 -13.84 -36.67 0.59
CA GLU A 135 -14.87 -37.40 -0.18
C GLU A 135 -14.58 -37.70 -1.66
N VAL A 136 -13.79 -38.73 -1.97
CA VAL A 136 -14.22 -39.82 -2.89
C VAL A 136 -13.41 -41.09 -2.61
N GLU A 137 -13.70 -41.78 -1.50
CA GLU A 137 -13.44 -43.23 -1.41
C GLU A 137 -14.67 -43.94 -0.84
N MET A 138 -15.82 -43.63 -1.45
CA MET A 138 -17.07 -44.35 -1.29
C MET A 138 -17.71 -44.54 -2.67
N VAL A 139 -17.00 -45.21 -3.58
CA VAL A 139 -17.55 -45.93 -4.75
C VAL A 139 -16.37 -46.51 -5.52
N ALA A 140 -16.05 -47.77 -5.24
CA ALA A 140 -15.73 -48.80 -6.23
C ALA A 140 -15.15 -50.05 -5.54
N ARG A 141 -16.05 -51.01 -5.34
CA ARG A 141 -15.82 -52.47 -5.46
C ARG A 141 -14.93 -53.16 -4.43
#